data_AF-A0A918JZ15-F1
#
_entry.id   AF-A0A918JZ15-F1
#
_cell.length_a   1.000
_cell.length_b   1.000
_cell.length_c   1.000
_cell.angle_alpha   90.00
_cell.angle_beta   90.00
_cell.angle_gamma   90.00
#
_symmetry.space_group_name_H-M   'P 1'
#
loop_
_entity.id
_entity.type
_entity.pdbx_description
1 polymer ?
#
loop_
_entity_poly.entity_id
_entity_poly.type
_entity_poly.pdbx_seq_one_letter_code
_entity_poly.pdbx_strand_id
1 'polypeptide(L)'
;MEQRNDLLTGESFTPSRSDQRFATRENQIRYNNNKARQKRKAKAQIDKALDTNRNILKRLLGDKKDIIKSRDFLLGAGFHFGVTTHKIERNGKLWSCVYEYILLHTKDDQLLISKA
;
A
#
# COMPACT_ATOMS: atom_id res chain seq x y z
N MET A 1 -28.27 4.65 -36.08
CA MET A 1 -27.23 4.88 -35.04
C MET A 1 -26.98 3.55 -34.35
N GLU A 2 -25.73 3.14 -34.18
CA GLU A 2 -25.37 1.87 -33.56
C GLU A 2 -25.63 1.94 -32.05
N GLN A 3 -26.40 0.99 -31.51
CA GLN A 3 -26.63 0.88 -30.07
C GLN A 3 -25.37 0.31 -29.40
N ARG A 4 -25.08 0.79 -28.19
CA ARG A 4 -23.99 0.28 -27.35
C ARG A 4 -24.52 -0.08 -25.98
N ASN A 5 -23.82 -0.98 -25.30
CA ASN A 5 -24.16 -1.34 -23.92
C ASN A 5 -23.34 -0.52 -22.93
N ASP A 6 -24.00 0.03 -21.92
CA ASP A 6 -23.37 0.72 -20.81
C ASP A 6 -22.47 -0.23 -20.01
N LEU A 7 -21.22 0.17 -19.73
CA LEU A 7 -20.25 -0.69 -19.03
C LEU A 7 -20.59 -0.97 -17.56
N LEU A 8 -21.45 -0.18 -16.93
CA LEU A 8 -21.92 -0.40 -15.57
C LEU A 8 -23.19 -1.27 -15.52
N THR A 9 -24.22 -0.88 -16.27
CA THR A 9 -25.57 -1.45 -16.15
C THR A 9 -25.83 -2.55 -17.19
N GLY A 10 -25.10 -2.54 -18.31
CA GLY A 10 -25.35 -3.39 -19.47
C GLY A 10 -26.52 -2.92 -20.34
N GLU A 11 -27.17 -1.80 -19.99
CA GLU A 11 -28.31 -1.29 -20.75
C GLU A 11 -27.88 -0.80 -22.14
N SER A 12 -28.70 -1.08 -23.15
CA SER A 12 -28.47 -0.57 -24.49
C SER A 12 -28.88 0.89 -24.59
N PHE A 13 -27.98 1.74 -25.07
CA PHE A 13 -28.21 3.16 -25.28
C PHE A 13 -27.65 3.61 -26.64
N THR A 14 -28.17 4.72 -27.16
CA THR A 14 -27.65 5.35 -28.37
C THR A 14 -26.62 6.41 -27.95
N PRO A 15 -25.33 6.21 -28.24
CA PRO A 15 -24.30 7.18 -27.87
C PRO A 15 -24.44 8.47 -28.71
N SER A 16 -24.24 9.63 -28.09
CA SER A 16 -24.16 10.90 -28.82
C SER A 16 -22.76 11.16 -29.39
N ARG A 17 -21.74 10.48 -28.84
CA ARG A 17 -20.34 10.55 -29.29
C ARG A 17 -19.78 9.16 -29.57
N SER A 18 -18.90 9.07 -30.56
CA SER A 18 -18.30 7.80 -31.00
C SER A 18 -17.44 7.12 -29.93
N ASP A 19 -17.02 7.79 -28.87
CA ASP A 19 -16.22 7.25 -27.76
C ASP A 19 -17.04 7.02 -26.48
N GLN A 20 -18.33 7.37 -26.48
CA GLN A 20 -19.18 7.24 -25.30
C GLN A 20 -19.41 5.76 -24.96
N ARG A 21 -19.14 5.43 -23.68
CA ARG A 21 -19.21 4.06 -23.12
C ARG A 21 -20.27 3.90 -22.03
N PHE A 22 -20.91 4.99 -21.64
CA PHE A 22 -21.90 5.03 -20.57
C PHE A 22 -23.12 5.81 -21.04
N ALA A 23 -24.30 5.32 -20.73
CA ALA A 23 -25.57 5.97 -21.00
C ALA A 23 -25.67 7.31 -20.27
N THR A 24 -25.18 7.36 -19.01
CA THR A 24 -25.23 8.55 -18.15
C THR A 24 -23.88 8.86 -17.51
N ARG A 25 -23.72 10.11 -17.03
CA ARG A 25 -22.52 10.54 -16.31
C ARG A 25 -22.41 9.83 -14.96
N GLU A 26 -23.54 9.59 -14.32
CA GLU A 26 -23.69 8.88 -13.05
C GLU A 26 -23.16 7.44 -13.18
N ASN A 27 -23.50 6.74 -14.26
CA ASN A 27 -23.01 5.39 -14.54
C ASN A 27 -21.48 5.37 -14.68
N GLN A 28 -20.92 6.34 -15.42
CA GLN A 28 -19.47 6.48 -15.55
C GLN A 28 -18.78 6.68 -14.19
N ILE A 29 -19.30 7.58 -13.35
CA ILE A 29 -18.75 7.86 -12.02
C ILE A 29 -18.80 6.61 -11.15
N ARG A 30 -19.95 5.93 -11.09
CA ARG A 30 -20.14 4.72 -10.27
C ARG A 30 -19.25 3.57 -10.73
N TYR A 31 -19.12 3.35 -12.05
CA TYR A 31 -18.21 2.35 -12.61
C TYR A 31 -16.75 2.62 -12.20
N ASN A 32 -16.29 3.86 -12.37
CA ASN A 32 -14.92 4.24 -12.01
C ASN A 32 -14.67 4.11 -10.50
N ASN A 33 -15.63 4.50 -9.66
CA ASN A 33 -15.56 4.34 -8.21
C ASN A 33 -15.52 2.87 -7.79
N ASN A 34 -16.30 2.00 -8.43
CA ASN A 34 -16.27 0.56 -8.21
C ASN A 34 -14.90 -0.03 -8.55
N LYS A 35 -14.34 0.32 -9.71
CA LYS A 35 -13.00 -0.11 -10.12
C LYS A 35 -11.92 0.36 -9.13
N ALA A 36 -11.98 1.62 -8.70
CA ALA A 36 -11.07 2.17 -7.70
C ALA A 36 -11.21 1.49 -6.33
N ARG A 37 -12.45 1.18 -5.91
CA ARG A 37 -12.72 0.44 -4.67
C ARG A 37 -12.18 -0.99 -4.74
N GLN A 38 -12.37 -1.70 -5.85
CA GLN A 38 -11.82 -3.04 -6.04
C GLN A 38 -10.29 -3.03 -5.99
N LYS A 39 -9.65 -2.08 -6.69
CA LYS A 39 -8.18 -1.90 -6.62
C LYS A 39 -7.70 -1.66 -5.19
N ARG A 40 -8.38 -0.80 -4.42
CA ARG A 40 -8.06 -0.55 -3.01
C ARG A 40 -8.27 -1.80 -2.15
N LYS A 41 -9.38 -2.52 -2.33
CA LYS A 41 -9.69 -3.75 -1.59
C LYS A 41 -8.63 -4.82 -1.79
N ALA A 42 -8.15 -5.00 -3.03
CA ALA A 42 -7.15 -6.01 -3.37
C ALA A 42 -5.82 -5.84 -2.61
N LYS A 43 -5.45 -4.61 -2.26
CA LYS A 43 -4.21 -4.29 -1.52
C LYS A 43 -4.41 -3.94 -0.04
N ALA A 44 -5.66 -3.87 0.43
CA ALA A 44 -6.00 -3.32 1.74
C ALA A 44 -5.30 -4.02 2.91
N GLN A 45 -5.13 -5.34 2.84
CA GLN A 45 -4.46 -6.11 3.89
C GLN A 45 -2.97 -5.74 4.00
N ILE A 46 -2.26 -5.69 2.87
CA ILE A 46 -0.84 -5.34 2.82
C ILE A 46 -0.64 -3.87 3.19
N ASP A 47 -1.46 -2.97 2.61
CA ASP A 47 -1.39 -1.53 2.90
C ASP A 47 -1.62 -1.25 4.39
N LYS A 48 -2.57 -1.95 5.04
CA LYS A 48 -2.83 -1.81 6.48
C LYS A 48 -1.62 -2.24 7.31
N ALA A 49 -0.98 -3.35 6.94
CA ALA A 49 0.21 -3.83 7.64
C ALA A 49 1.40 -2.88 7.46
N LEU A 50 1.61 -2.37 6.23
CA LEU A 50 2.66 -1.38 5.94
C LEU A 50 2.43 -0.05 6.68
N ASP A 51 1.19 0.44 6.74
CA ASP A 51 0.83 1.66 7.47
C ASP A 51 1.05 1.49 8.99
N THR A 52 0.64 0.34 9.53
CA THR A 52 0.88 -0.02 10.94
C THR A 52 2.39 -0.04 11.23
N ASN A 53 3.18 -0.73 10.39
CA ASN A 53 4.63 -0.77 10.52
C ASN A 53 5.23 0.64 10.48
N ARG A 54 4.83 1.47 9.51
CA ARG A 54 5.34 2.83 9.35
C ARG A 54 5.04 3.69 10.59
N ASN A 55 3.82 3.59 11.13
CA ASN A 55 3.43 4.33 12.33
C ASN A 55 4.21 3.88 13.58
N ILE A 56 4.46 2.57 13.71
CA ILE A 56 5.32 2.03 14.78
C ILE A 56 6.74 2.60 14.65
N LEU A 57 7.36 2.53 13.47
CA LEU A 57 8.74 3.01 13.27
C LEU A 57 8.84 4.52 13.49
N LYS A 58 7.88 5.30 12.97
CA LYS A 58 7.79 6.74 13.20
C LYS A 58 7.75 7.08 14.70
N ARG A 59 6.89 6.39 15.45
CA ARG A 59 6.74 6.60 16.90
C ARG A 59 7.99 6.20 17.67
N LEU A 60 8.62 5.09 17.31
CA LEU A 60 9.79 4.57 18.03
C LEU A 60 11.03 5.41 17.76
N LEU A 61 11.25 5.82 16.51
CA LEU A 61 12.40 6.61 16.11
C LEU A 61 12.30 8.05 16.62
N GLY A 62 11.12 8.68 16.48
CA GLY A 62 10.94 10.09 16.83
C GLY A 62 11.95 10.98 16.12
N ASP A 63 12.67 11.80 16.89
CA ASP A 63 13.73 12.69 16.41
C ASP A 63 15.13 12.06 16.44
N LYS A 64 15.25 10.79 16.86
CA LYS A 64 16.53 10.08 16.93
C LYS A 64 16.99 9.70 15.52
N LYS A 65 18.30 9.69 15.31
CA LYS A 65 18.92 9.24 14.05
C LYS A 65 18.72 7.73 13.86
N ASP A 66 18.90 6.97 14.92
CA ASP A 66 18.84 5.52 14.94
C ASP A 66 18.41 5.00 16.32
N ILE A 67 17.80 3.82 16.31
CA ILE A 67 17.43 3.08 17.52
C ILE A 67 17.66 1.58 17.30
N ILE A 68 17.85 0.86 18.39
CA ILE A 68 17.90 -0.60 18.40
C ILE A 68 16.72 -1.13 19.22
N LYS A 69 16.00 -2.11 18.67
CA LYS A 69 14.89 -2.81 19.34
C LYS A 69 14.97 -4.30 19.08
N SER A 70 14.56 -5.11 20.06
CA SER A 70 14.41 -6.55 19.84
C SER A 70 13.26 -6.85 18.89
N ARG A 71 13.34 -8.01 18.24
CA ARG A 71 12.25 -8.54 17.43
C ARG A 71 10.95 -8.67 18.22
N ASP A 72 11.02 -9.22 19.43
CA ASP A 72 9.86 -9.41 20.31
C ASP A 72 9.18 -8.10 20.69
N PHE A 73 9.96 -7.04 20.93
CA PHE A 73 9.40 -5.72 21.21
C PHE A 73 8.58 -5.20 20.03
N LEU A 74 9.10 -5.36 18.80
CA LEU A 74 8.39 -4.96 17.58
C LEU A 74 7.14 -5.82 17.35
N LEU A 75 7.23 -7.14 17.56
CA LEU A 75 6.06 -8.03 17.50
C LEU A 75 4.98 -7.61 18.50
N GLY A 76 5.36 -7.35 19.76
CA GLY A 76 4.44 -6.87 20.80
C GLY A 76 3.84 -5.50 20.49
N ALA A 77 4.54 -4.66 19.72
CA ALA A 77 4.01 -3.40 19.23
C ALA A 77 3.05 -3.54 18.01
N GLY A 78 2.89 -4.75 17.47
CA GLY A 78 2.05 -5.05 16.30
C GLY A 78 2.78 -4.96 14.96
N PHE A 79 4.12 -4.99 14.95
CA PHE A 79 4.91 -4.93 13.72
C PHE A 79 4.80 -6.24 12.93
N HIS A 80 4.55 -6.14 11.62
CA HIS A 80 4.43 -7.28 10.73
C HIS A 80 5.66 -7.43 9.83
N PHE A 81 6.56 -8.36 10.19
CA PHE A 81 7.80 -8.62 9.45
C PHE A 81 7.60 -9.23 8.05
N GLY A 82 6.41 -9.75 7.76
CA GLY A 82 6.07 -10.36 6.47
C GLY A 82 5.88 -9.36 5.33
N VAL A 83 5.85 -8.05 5.62
CA VAL A 83 5.65 -7.00 4.62
C VAL A 83 6.76 -5.95 4.67
N THR A 84 7.31 -5.65 3.50
CA THR A 84 8.31 -4.60 3.27
C THR A 84 7.98 -3.91 1.96
N THR A 85 8.30 -2.62 1.82
CA THR A 85 8.10 -1.90 0.56
C THR A 85 9.15 -2.27 -0.48
N HIS A 86 10.40 -2.44 -0.05
CA HIS A 86 11.54 -2.80 -0.89
C HIS A 86 12.70 -3.28 0.01
N LYS A 87 13.79 -3.72 -0.61
CA LYS A 87 15.05 -4.02 0.09
C LYS A 87 16.17 -3.22 -0.56
N ILE A 88 17.15 -2.80 0.23
CA ILE A 88 18.37 -2.15 -0.27
C ILE A 88 19.60 -2.86 0.25
N GLU A 89 20.68 -2.82 -0.50
CA GLU A 89 21.98 -3.28 -0.05
C GLU A 89 22.84 -2.07 0.36
N ARG A 90 23.39 -2.09 1.58
CA ARG A 90 24.35 -1.10 2.06
C ARG A 90 25.45 -1.81 2.84
N ASN A 91 26.71 -1.57 2.47
CA ASN A 91 27.90 -2.15 3.10
C ASN A 91 27.86 -3.70 3.13
N GLY A 92 27.43 -4.32 2.02
CA GLY A 92 27.30 -5.78 1.90
C GLY A 92 26.21 -6.40 2.79
N LYS A 93 25.32 -5.59 3.36
CA LYS A 93 24.19 -6.05 4.18
C LYS A 93 22.87 -5.70 3.51
N LEU A 94 21.93 -6.64 3.56
CA LEU A 94 20.58 -6.46 3.04
C LEU A 94 19.68 -5.82 4.10
N TRP A 95 19.16 -4.65 3.81
CA TRP A 95 18.24 -3.90 4.64
C TRP A 95 16.82 -4.08 4.15
N SER A 96 15.90 -4.31 5.07
CA SER A 96 14.47 -4.33 4.80
C SER A 96 13.89 -2.94 4.99
N CYS A 97 13.10 -2.47 4.03
CA CYS A 97 12.55 -1.12 4.08
C CYS A 97 11.04 -1.12 4.30
N VAL A 98 10.58 -0.15 5.09
CA VAL A 98 9.18 0.22 5.20
C VAL A 98 9.10 1.72 4.89
N TYR A 99 8.78 2.05 3.64
CA TYR A 99 8.81 3.42 3.11
C TYR A 99 10.18 4.09 3.34
N GLU A 100 10.21 5.15 4.14
CA GLU A 100 11.43 5.91 4.48
C GLU A 100 12.28 5.28 5.58
N TYR A 101 11.84 4.17 6.19
CA TYR A 101 12.55 3.52 7.28
C TYR A 101 13.30 2.28 6.80
N ILE A 102 14.50 2.07 7.34
CA ILE A 102 15.36 0.94 7.06
C ILE A 102 15.59 0.13 8.32
N LEU A 103 15.56 -1.20 8.18
CA LEU A 103 15.77 -2.15 9.25
C LEU A 103 16.87 -3.13 8.87
N LEU A 104 17.86 -3.28 9.75
CA LEU A 104 18.92 -4.29 9.63
C LEU A 104 18.82 -5.25 10.81
N HIS A 105 18.74 -6.54 10.50
CA HIS A 105 18.88 -7.59 11.51
C HIS A 105 20.33 -7.65 11.98
N THR A 106 20.53 -7.60 13.29
CA THR A 106 21.82 -7.85 13.94
C THR A 106 21.86 -9.28 14.49
N LYS A 107 23.00 -9.69 15.06
CA LYS A 107 23.21 -11.08 15.48
C LYS A 107 22.38 -11.51 16.71
N ASP A 108 21.91 -10.57 17.51
CA ASP A 108 21.28 -10.84 18.82
C ASP A 108 19.75 -10.71 18.79
N ASP A 109 19.13 -11.06 17.66
CA ASP A 109 17.68 -10.87 17.40
C ASP A 109 17.18 -9.43 17.63
N GLN A 110 18.11 -8.49 17.45
CA GLN A 110 17.85 -7.06 17.48
C GLN A 110 17.82 -6.50 16.07
N LEU A 111 17.11 -5.39 15.94
CA LEU A 111 16.98 -4.64 14.71
C LEU A 111 17.47 -3.22 14.93
N LEU A 112 18.45 -2.83 14.12
CA LEU A 112 18.84 -1.44 13.95
C LEU A 112 17.84 -0.78 13.00
N ILE A 113 17.20 0.28 13.48
CA ILE A 113 16.17 1.04 12.76
C ILE A 113 16.69 2.45 12.54
N SER A 114 16.61 2.93 11.31
CA SER A 114 16.94 4.31 10.94
C SER A 114 16.05 4.80 9.80
N LYS A 115 16.21 6.06 9.38
CA LYS A 115 15.65 6.57 8.14
C LYS A 115 16.66 6.39 7.00
N ALA A 116 16.16 6.05 5.82
CA ALA A 116 16.95 5.80 4.62
C ALA A 116 17.79 7.01 4.20
#